data_AF-A0A7Y2BRK5-F1
#
_entry.id   AF-A0A7Y2BRK5-F1
#
_cell.length_a   1.000
_cell.length_b   1.000
_cell.length_c   1.000
_cell.angle_alpha   90.00
_cell.angle_beta   90.00
_cell.angle_gamma   90.00
#
_symmetry.space_group_name_H-M   'P 1'
#
loop_
_entity.id
_entity.type
_entity.pdbx_description
1 polymer ?
#
loop_
_entity_poly.entity_id
_entity_poly.type
_entity_poly.pdbx_seq_one_letter_code
_entity_poly.pdbx_strand_id
1 'polypeptide(L)'
;AYYHLAPGNERLVWDRLPMTIAFMALFAAFIADRIDRRIGIYWLLPLFVAAGIASVAYWAWTEALGRGDLRWYVIVQFYPIVALPIICWLFPGGRHTTGRHLAWLIAWYAVAKLLEHFDAVVLTLLGGTISGHTLKHLASGAAALVVIRMLASKDQTGAASRASAANA
;
A
#
# COMPACT_ATOMS: atom_id res chain seq x y z
N ALA A 1 13.03 -2.60 10.07
CA ALA A 1 13.93 -2.68 11.25
C ALA A 1 15.41 -2.57 10.87
N TYR A 2 15.90 -3.29 9.85
CA TYR A 2 17.33 -3.30 9.45
C TYR A 2 17.93 -1.90 9.15
N TYR A 3 17.17 -1.02 8.49
CA TYR A 3 17.58 0.38 8.24
C TYR A 3 17.85 1.17 9.53
N HIS A 4 17.06 0.95 10.58
CA HIS A 4 17.18 1.70 11.83
C HIS A 4 18.39 1.32 12.68
N LEU A 5 19.05 0.20 12.37
CA LEU A 5 20.25 -0.24 13.11
C LEU A 5 21.50 0.56 12.74
N ALA A 6 21.59 1.06 11.50
CA ALA A 6 22.51 2.16 11.18
C ALA A 6 21.94 2.87 9.94
N PRO A 7 21.46 4.11 10.06
CA PRO A 7 20.89 4.84 8.93
C PRO A 7 21.93 5.02 7.81
N GLY A 8 21.56 4.67 6.58
CA GLY A 8 22.40 4.86 5.40
C GLY A 8 21.63 4.53 4.12
N ASN A 9 22.00 5.13 3.00
CA ASN A 9 21.30 4.98 1.72
C ASN A 9 21.20 3.53 1.25
N GLU A 10 22.27 2.76 1.43
CA GLU A 10 22.28 1.32 1.14
C GLU A 10 21.23 0.54 1.93
N ARG A 11 21.00 0.92 3.19
CA ARG A 11 20.04 0.26 4.06
C ARG A 11 18.62 0.79 3.86
N LEU A 12 18.47 2.00 3.33
CA LEU A 12 17.19 2.58 2.97
C LEU A 12 16.55 1.86 1.76
N VAL A 13 17.36 1.29 0.87
CA VAL A 13 16.89 0.38 -0.19
C VAL A 13 16.05 -0.75 0.41
N TRP A 14 16.53 -1.36 1.50
CA TRP A 14 15.85 -2.48 2.17
C TRP A 14 14.58 -2.07 2.93
N ASP A 15 14.37 -0.79 3.18
CA ASP A 15 13.11 -0.28 3.72
C ASP A 15 12.10 -0.02 2.60
N ARG A 16 12.58 0.55 1.48
CA ARG A 16 11.75 0.92 0.33
C ARG A 16 11.30 -0.25 -0.53
N LEU A 17 12.14 -1.26 -0.69
CA LEU A 17 11.89 -2.38 -1.59
C LEU A 17 10.74 -3.29 -1.13
N PRO A 18 10.66 -3.74 0.14
CA PRO A 18 9.50 -4.50 0.61
C PRO A 18 8.20 -3.71 0.50
N MET A 19 8.27 -2.39 0.75
CA MET A 19 7.13 -1.48 0.66
C MET A 19 6.59 -1.39 -0.77
N THR A 20 7.44 -1.17 -1.78
CA THR A 20 6.99 -1.07 -3.18
C THR A 20 6.45 -2.39 -3.69
N ILE A 21 7.06 -3.52 -3.32
CA ILE A 21 6.56 -4.86 -3.66
C ILE A 21 5.16 -5.06 -3.07
N ALA A 22 4.97 -4.75 -1.79
CA ALA A 22 3.68 -4.91 -1.13
C ALA A 22 2.58 -4.04 -1.76
N PHE A 23 2.86 -2.76 -2.03
CA PHE A 23 1.88 -1.86 -2.66
C PHE A 23 1.53 -2.29 -4.09
N MET A 24 2.52 -2.66 -4.89
CA MET A 24 2.30 -3.09 -6.27
C MET A 24 1.58 -4.44 -6.35
N ALA A 25 1.89 -5.37 -5.45
CA ALA A 25 1.15 -6.62 -5.34
C ALA A 25 -0.31 -6.40 -4.91
N LEU A 26 -0.55 -5.50 -3.95
CA LEU A 26 -1.91 -5.15 -3.54
C LEU A 26 -2.68 -4.48 -4.70
N PHE A 27 -2.04 -3.59 -5.44
CA PHE A 27 -2.63 -2.96 -6.62
C PHE A 27 -3.03 -3.98 -7.68
N ALA A 28 -2.14 -4.93 -7.99
CA ALA A 28 -2.45 -6.04 -8.90
C ALA A 28 -3.61 -6.91 -8.38
N ALA A 29 -3.66 -7.19 -7.08
CA ALA A 29 -4.71 -7.99 -6.46
C ALA A 29 -6.10 -7.34 -6.57
N PHE A 30 -6.20 -6.03 -6.43
CA PHE A 30 -7.47 -5.30 -6.66
C PHE A 30 -7.93 -5.41 -8.11
N ILE A 31 -7.02 -5.33 -9.07
CA ILE A 31 -7.35 -5.49 -10.50
C ILE A 31 -7.76 -6.94 -10.79
N ALA A 32 -7.06 -7.92 -10.21
CA ALA A 32 -7.41 -9.34 -10.32
C ALA A 32 -8.80 -9.66 -9.76
N ASP A 33 -9.19 -8.99 -8.67
CA ASP A 33 -10.47 -9.20 -8.00
C ASP A 33 -11.65 -8.51 -8.71
N ARG A 34 -11.41 -7.39 -9.39
CA ARG A 34 -12.48 -6.53 -9.94
C ARG A 34 -12.64 -6.58 -11.45
N ILE A 35 -11.56 -6.87 -12.19
CA ILE A 35 -11.54 -6.79 -13.66
C ILE A 35 -11.36 -8.18 -14.23
N ASP A 36 -10.18 -8.77 -14.07
CA ASP A 36 -9.89 -10.12 -14.57
C ASP A 36 -8.78 -10.78 -13.76
N ARG A 37 -9.09 -11.96 -13.22
CA ARG A 37 -8.17 -12.71 -12.36
C ARG A 37 -6.92 -13.17 -13.10
N ARG A 38 -7.04 -13.58 -14.37
CA ARG A 38 -5.92 -14.14 -15.14
C ARG A 38 -4.95 -13.04 -15.53
N ILE A 39 -5.45 -11.91 -16.03
CA ILE A 39 -4.64 -10.74 -16.38
C ILE A 39 -3.99 -10.17 -15.12
N GLY A 40 -4.76 -10.02 -14.03
CA GLY A 40 -4.26 -9.51 -12.76
C GLY A 40 -3.09 -10.33 -12.19
N ILE A 41 -3.20 -11.66 -12.18
CA ILE A 41 -2.19 -12.53 -11.57
C ILE A 41 -1.01 -12.82 -12.51
N TYR A 42 -1.26 -13.17 -13.78
CA TYR A 42 -0.18 -13.65 -14.65
C TYR A 42 0.57 -12.53 -15.37
N TRP A 43 -0.05 -11.36 -15.55
CA TRP A 43 0.55 -10.27 -16.30
C TRP A 43 0.83 -9.05 -15.43
N LEU A 44 -0.19 -8.56 -14.71
CA LEU A 44 -0.07 -7.30 -13.99
C LEU A 44 0.73 -7.43 -12.69
N LEU A 45 0.58 -8.53 -11.95
CA LEU A 45 1.36 -8.76 -10.74
C LEU A 45 2.88 -8.75 -11.00
N PRO A 46 3.43 -9.58 -11.90
CA PRO A 46 4.87 -9.54 -12.16
C PRO A 46 5.31 -8.18 -12.73
N LEU A 47 4.50 -7.56 -13.60
CA LEU A 47 4.81 -6.25 -14.17
C LEU A 47 4.90 -5.15 -13.10
N PHE A 48 3.90 -5.03 -12.23
CA PHE A 48 3.88 -3.99 -11.20
C PHE A 48 4.94 -4.23 -10.14
N VAL A 49 5.18 -5.48 -9.73
CA VAL A 49 6.27 -5.80 -8.80
C VAL A 49 7.63 -5.45 -9.42
N ALA A 50 7.85 -5.79 -10.69
CA ALA A 50 9.07 -5.41 -11.40
C ALA A 50 9.22 -3.89 -11.51
N ALA A 51 8.14 -3.15 -11.80
CA ALA A 51 8.16 -1.69 -11.83
C ALA A 51 8.48 -1.09 -10.45
N GLY A 52 7.92 -1.67 -9.37
CA GLY A 52 8.22 -1.29 -7.99
C GLY A 52 9.69 -1.48 -7.64
N ILE A 53 10.28 -2.63 -8.01
CA ILE A 53 11.71 -2.91 -7.82
C ILE A 53 12.57 -1.96 -8.66
N ALA A 54 12.24 -1.79 -9.94
CA ALA A 54 12.95 -0.91 -10.85
C ALA A 54 12.96 0.55 -10.37
N SER A 55 11.86 1.03 -9.78
CA SER A 55 11.77 2.39 -9.22
C SER A 55 12.78 2.60 -8.07
N VAL A 56 12.96 1.59 -7.22
CA VAL A 56 13.91 1.66 -6.09
C VAL A 56 15.34 1.51 -6.59
N ALA A 57 15.58 0.62 -7.55
CA ALA A 57 16.90 0.46 -8.19
C ALA A 57 17.34 1.73 -8.91
N TYR A 58 16.42 2.40 -9.62
CA TYR A 58 16.68 3.69 -10.27
C TYR A 58 17.03 4.78 -9.26
N TRP A 59 16.28 4.88 -8.16
CA TRP A 59 16.63 5.80 -7.09
C TRP A 59 18.02 5.47 -6.52
N ALA A 60 18.30 4.21 -6.19
CA ALA A 60 19.58 3.81 -5.60
C ALA A 60 20.76 4.13 -6.53
N TRP A 61 20.60 3.89 -7.83
CA TRP A 61 21.59 4.26 -8.85
C TRP A 61 21.82 5.77 -8.90
N THR A 62 20.75 6.56 -8.97
CA THR A 62 20.87 8.03 -9.08
C THR A 62 21.37 8.66 -7.79
N GLU A 63 21.08 8.06 -6.63
CA GLU A 63 21.63 8.42 -5.33
C GLU A 63 23.14 8.17 -5.28
N ALA A 64 23.63 7.04 -5.80
CA ALA A 64 25.07 6.76 -5.89
C ALA A 64 25.82 7.77 -6.78
N LEU A 65 25.12 8.45 -7.69
CA LEU A 65 25.65 9.54 -8.51
C LEU A 65 25.43 10.93 -7.89
N GLY A 66 24.95 11.01 -6.64
CA GLY A 66 24.70 12.26 -5.90
C GLY A 66 23.44 13.02 -6.33
N ARG A 67 22.53 12.40 -7.11
CA ARG A 67 21.29 13.05 -7.61
C ARG A 67 20.04 12.68 -6.81
N GLY A 68 19.91 11.41 -6.43
CA GLY A 68 18.79 10.91 -5.62
C GLY A 68 17.41 11.10 -6.23
N ASP A 69 17.19 10.67 -7.48
CA ASP A 69 15.91 10.89 -8.16
C ASP A 69 14.81 9.94 -7.64
N LEU A 70 13.72 10.53 -7.12
CA LEU A 70 12.60 9.83 -6.51
C LEU A 70 11.33 9.77 -7.38
N ARG A 71 11.33 10.35 -8.58
CA ARG A 71 10.11 10.55 -9.37
C ARG A 71 9.33 9.25 -9.60
N TRP A 72 10.02 8.20 -10.03
CA TRP A 72 9.40 6.88 -10.28
C TRP A 72 8.91 6.23 -8.99
N TYR A 73 9.67 6.37 -7.92
CA TYR A 73 9.28 5.86 -6.60
C TYR A 73 8.02 6.54 -6.07
N VAL A 74 7.90 7.86 -6.26
CA VAL A 74 6.71 8.65 -5.93
C VAL A 74 5.52 8.18 -6.75
N ILE A 75 5.68 7.96 -8.06
CA ILE A 75 4.60 7.44 -8.91
C ILE A 75 4.11 6.08 -8.39
N VAL A 76 5.02 5.15 -8.09
CA VAL A 76 4.69 3.83 -7.54
C VAL A 76 3.94 3.94 -6.21
N GLN A 77 4.25 4.92 -5.35
CA GLN A 77 3.52 5.11 -4.08
C GLN A 77 2.13 5.73 -4.26
N PHE A 78 2.01 6.79 -5.06
CA PHE A 78 0.80 7.62 -5.07
C PHE A 78 -0.19 7.23 -6.16
N TYR A 79 0.26 6.61 -7.25
CA TYR A 79 -0.63 6.18 -8.33
C TYR A 79 -1.73 5.22 -7.86
N PRO A 80 -1.44 4.16 -7.07
CA PRO A 80 -2.49 3.26 -6.57
C PRO A 80 -3.55 3.96 -5.71
N ILE A 81 -3.18 5.02 -4.98
CA ILE A 81 -4.10 5.75 -4.11
C ILE A 81 -5.20 6.44 -4.92
N VAL A 82 -4.88 6.89 -6.13
CA VAL A 82 -5.82 7.53 -7.06
C VAL A 82 -6.51 6.49 -7.95
N ALA A 83 -5.75 5.53 -8.47
CA ALA A 83 -6.25 4.54 -9.41
C ALA A 83 -7.23 3.56 -8.75
N LEU A 84 -6.99 3.12 -7.51
CA LEU A 84 -7.85 2.14 -6.84
C LEU A 84 -9.27 2.66 -6.57
N PRO A 85 -9.49 3.90 -6.08
CA PRO A 85 -10.84 4.47 -5.99
C PRO A 85 -11.57 4.48 -7.32
N ILE A 86 -10.88 4.88 -8.41
CA ILE A 86 -11.46 4.93 -9.75
C ILE A 86 -11.83 3.53 -10.22
N ILE A 87 -10.94 2.55 -10.08
CA ILE A 87 -11.23 1.14 -10.40
C ILE A 87 -12.39 0.63 -9.56
N CYS A 88 -12.44 0.97 -8.27
CA CYS A 88 -13.52 0.52 -7.40
C CYS A 88 -14.88 1.13 -7.76
N TRP A 89 -14.87 2.34 -8.29
CA TRP A 89 -16.05 3.05 -8.78
C TRP A 89 -16.53 2.49 -10.13
N LEU A 90 -15.61 2.28 -11.08
CA LEU A 90 -15.93 1.74 -12.41
C LEU A 90 -16.30 0.25 -12.38
N PHE A 91 -15.70 -0.53 -11.49
CA PHE A 91 -15.91 -1.98 -11.35
C PHE A 91 -16.34 -2.32 -9.93
N PRO A 92 -17.61 -2.07 -9.55
CA PRO A 92 -18.08 -2.23 -8.16
C PRO A 92 -18.14 -3.70 -7.68
N GLY A 93 -18.15 -4.68 -8.59
CA GLY A 93 -18.38 -6.11 -8.33
C GLY A 93 -17.18 -6.91 -7.83
N GLY A 94 -16.36 -6.38 -6.90
CA GLY A 94 -15.23 -7.13 -6.33
C GLY A 94 -15.68 -8.33 -5.48
N ARG A 95 -15.01 -9.48 -5.60
CA ARG A 95 -15.35 -10.71 -4.86
C ARG A 95 -14.84 -10.68 -3.42
N HIS A 96 -13.63 -10.14 -3.22
CA HIS A 96 -12.99 -10.01 -1.91
C HIS A 96 -12.75 -8.55 -1.50
N THR A 97 -12.59 -7.64 -2.46
CA THR A 97 -12.30 -6.23 -2.20
C THR A 97 -13.60 -5.41 -2.14
N THR A 98 -13.78 -4.60 -1.10
CA THR A 98 -14.90 -3.63 -1.03
C THR A 98 -14.39 -2.21 -0.90
N GLY A 99 -15.25 -1.25 -1.25
CA GLY A 99 -14.97 0.18 -1.04
C GLY A 99 -14.61 0.50 0.41
N ARG A 100 -15.20 -0.22 1.39
CA ARG A 100 -14.85 -0.08 2.81
C ARG A 100 -13.40 -0.51 3.09
N HIS A 101 -12.95 -1.64 2.54
CA HIS A 101 -11.57 -2.08 2.69
C HIS A 101 -10.61 -1.06 2.06
N LEU A 102 -10.91 -0.56 0.86
CA LEU A 102 -10.12 0.48 0.21
C LEU A 102 -10.06 1.77 1.04
N ALA A 103 -11.19 2.23 1.57
CA ALA A 103 -11.24 3.42 2.41
C ALA A 103 -10.36 3.28 3.66
N TRP A 104 -10.40 2.11 4.32
CA TRP A 104 -9.52 1.83 5.46
C TRP A 104 -8.03 1.80 5.08
N LEU A 105 -7.68 1.21 3.92
CA LEU A 105 -6.31 1.19 3.43
C LEU A 105 -5.78 2.61 3.16
N ILE A 106 -6.57 3.45 2.49
CA ILE A 106 -6.21 4.84 2.22
C ILE A 106 -6.12 5.64 3.52
N ALA A 107 -7.06 5.45 4.46
CA ALA A 107 -7.05 6.14 5.75
C ALA A 107 -5.79 5.81 6.55
N TRP A 108 -5.44 4.53 6.70
CA TRP A 108 -4.23 4.13 7.42
C TRP A 108 -2.95 4.60 6.74
N TYR A 109 -2.91 4.60 5.40
CA TYR A 109 -1.78 5.16 4.66
C TYR A 109 -1.64 6.67 4.89
N ALA A 110 -2.76 7.42 4.82
CA ALA A 110 -2.77 8.85 5.09
C ALA A 110 -2.31 9.17 6.51
N VAL A 111 -2.80 8.41 7.50
CA VAL A 111 -2.35 8.52 8.90
C VAL A 111 -0.84 8.25 9.01
N ALA A 112 -0.33 7.18 8.39
CA ALA A 112 1.10 6.89 8.40
C ALA A 112 1.94 8.03 7.79
N LYS A 113 1.48 8.62 6.68
CA LYS A 113 2.14 9.76 6.03
C LYS A 113 2.10 11.04 6.86
N LEU A 114 0.98 11.33 7.51
CA LEU A 114 0.87 12.48 8.42
C LEU A 114 1.81 12.32 9.62
N LEU A 115 1.85 11.14 10.22
CA LEU A 115 2.76 10.84 11.33
C LEU A 115 4.23 10.93 10.93
N GLU A 116 4.57 10.50 9.71
CA GLU A 116 5.91 10.68 9.14
C GLU A 116 6.26 12.16 8.93
N HIS A 117 5.32 12.96 8.41
CA HIS A 117 5.54 14.38 8.15
C HIS A 117 5.72 15.19 9.44
N PHE A 118 4.93 14.86 10.47
CA PHE A 118 4.94 15.54 11.77
C PHE A 118 5.81 14.82 12.82
N ASP A 119 6.82 14.03 12.42
CA ASP A 119 7.59 13.17 13.32
C ASP A 119 8.12 13.91 14.57
N ALA A 120 8.78 15.05 14.38
CA ALA A 120 9.33 15.86 15.46
C ALA A 120 8.24 16.51 16.34
N VAL A 121 7.12 16.91 15.74
CA VAL A 121 5.98 17.49 16.47
C VAL A 121 5.33 16.42 17.34
N VAL A 122 5.14 15.21 16.81
CA VAL A 122 4.61 14.07 17.57
C VAL A 122 5.56 13.71 18.71
N LEU A 123 6.88 13.68 18.46
CA LEU A 123 7.88 13.38 19.48
C LEU A 123 7.85 14.39 20.63
N THR A 124 7.74 15.68 20.34
CA THR A 124 7.66 16.72 21.36
C THR A 124 6.35 16.67 22.15
N LEU A 125 5.21 16.46 21.48
CA LEU A 125 3.90 16.33 22.13
C LEU A 125 3.81 15.10 23.05
N LEU A 126 4.49 14.01 22.70
CA LEU A 126 4.51 12.76 23.48
C LEU A 126 5.68 12.68 24.48
N GLY A 127 6.23 13.83 24.87
CA GLY A 127 7.25 13.92 25.92
C GLY A 127 8.57 13.24 25.58
N GLY A 128 8.92 13.13 24.30
CA GLY A 128 10.19 12.55 23.84
C GLY A 128 10.25 11.02 23.83
N THR A 129 9.15 10.33 24.14
CA THR A 129 9.14 8.86 24.28
C THR A 129 8.72 8.12 23.00
N ILE A 130 7.79 8.68 22.23
CA ILE A 130 7.23 8.08 21.02
C ILE A 130 7.28 9.11 19.89
N SER A 131 7.95 8.78 18.79
CA SER A 131 7.98 9.63 17.60
C SER A 131 6.88 9.27 16.60
N GLY A 132 6.58 10.19 15.67
CA GLY A 132 5.64 9.92 14.59
C GLY A 132 6.09 8.76 13.70
N HIS A 133 7.39 8.54 13.57
CA HIS A 133 8.00 7.41 12.87
C HIS A 133 7.70 6.07 13.54
N THR A 134 7.61 6.01 14.87
CA THR A 134 7.14 4.79 15.56
C THR A 134 5.66 4.56 15.27
N LEU A 135 4.84 5.61 15.37
CA LEU A 135 3.39 5.51 15.13
C LEU A 135 3.05 5.19 13.67
N LYS A 136 3.84 5.64 12.69
CA LYS A 136 3.60 5.33 11.27
C LYS A 136 3.74 3.83 10.99
N HIS A 137 4.66 3.15 11.68
CA HIS A 137 4.82 1.70 11.55
C HIS A 137 3.62 0.96 12.14
N LEU A 138 3.09 1.43 13.27
CA LEU A 138 1.85 0.90 13.84
C LEU A 138 0.66 1.10 12.89
N ALA A 139 0.52 2.29 12.30
CA ALA A 139 -0.51 2.59 11.30
C ALA A 139 -0.37 1.71 10.05
N SER A 140 0.85 1.48 9.58
CA SER A 140 1.14 0.57 8.46
C SER A 140 0.81 -0.88 8.79
N GLY A 141 1.08 -1.32 10.02
CA GLY A 141 0.68 -2.64 10.53
C GLY A 141 -0.84 -2.80 10.60
N ALA A 142 -1.56 -1.75 11.00
CA ALA A 142 -3.01 -1.74 10.98
C ALA A 142 -3.58 -1.85 9.55
N ALA A 143 -2.96 -1.19 8.57
CA ALA A 143 -3.30 -1.37 7.15
C ALA A 143 -3.10 -2.82 6.70
N ALA A 144 -2.00 -3.47 7.10
CA ALA A 144 -1.77 -4.88 6.79
C ALA A 144 -2.84 -5.80 7.42
N LEU A 145 -3.29 -5.52 8.64
CA LEU A 145 -4.40 -6.26 9.27
C LEU A 145 -5.72 -6.11 8.50
N VAL A 146 -5.98 -4.95 7.88
CA VAL A 146 -7.15 -4.76 7.00
C VAL A 146 -7.05 -5.68 5.79
N VAL A 147 -5.87 -5.79 5.15
CA VAL A 147 -5.65 -6.72 4.03
C VAL A 147 -5.85 -8.17 4.47
N ILE A 148 -5.29 -8.58 5.61
CA ILE A 148 -5.45 -9.95 6.12
C ILE A 148 -6.92 -10.27 6.37
N ARG A 149 -7.69 -9.36 7.00
CA ARG A 149 -9.13 -9.53 7.22
C ARG A 149 -9.92 -9.59 5.92
N MET A 150 -9.54 -8.76 4.93
CA MET A 150 -10.13 -8.77 3.60
C MET A 150 -9.96 -10.13 2.92
N LEU A 151 -8.76 -10.72 2.98
CA LEU A 151 -8.47 -12.04 2.40
C LEU A 151 -9.08 -13.21 3.19
N ALA A 152 -9.18 -13.09 4.52
CA ALA A 152 -9.79 -14.11 5.38
C ALA A 152 -11.33 -14.14 5.29
N SER A 153 -11.95 -13.07 4.80
CA SER A 153 -13.40 -12.99 4.63
C SER A 153 -13.83 -13.79 3.39
N LYS A 154 -14.77 -14.73 3.57
CA LYS A 154 -15.36 -15.53 2.47
C LYS A 154 -16.08 -14.62 1.46
N ASP A 155 -16.12 -15.05 0.21
CA ASP A 155 -16.73 -14.37 -0.95
C ASP A 155 -17.90 -13.44 -0.61
N GLN A 156 -17.70 -12.14 -0.80
CA GLN A 156 -18.71 -11.14 -0.46
C GLN A 156 -19.86 -11.11 -1.47
N THR A 157 -19.66 -11.68 -2.66
CA THR A 157 -20.68 -11.84 -3.71
C THR A 157 -21.87 -12.68 -3.23
N GLY A 158 -21.64 -13.67 -2.35
CA GLY A 158 -22.69 -14.52 -1.79
C GLY A 158 -23.50 -13.88 -0.66
N ALA A 159 -23.01 -12.77 -0.08
CA ALA A 159 -23.74 -12.01 0.95
C ALA A 159 -24.69 -10.98 0.33
N ALA A 160 -24.25 -10.30 -0.74
CA ALA A 160 -25.09 -9.36 -1.48
C ALA A 160 -26.27 -10.05 -2.20
N SER A 161 -26.07 -11.23 -2.78
CA SER A 161 -27.16 -12.00 -3.40
C SER A 161 -28.17 -12.53 -2.39
N ARG A 162 -27.71 -12.96 -1.20
CA ARG A 162 -28.59 -13.38 -0.10
C ARG A 162 -29.39 -12.23 0.51
N ALA A 163 -28.78 -11.05 0.66
CA ALA A 163 -29.49 -9.87 1.14
C ALA A 163 -30.56 -9.39 0.15
N SER A 164 -30.30 -9.46 -1.16
CA SER A 164 -31.28 -9.15 -2.20
C SER A 164 -32.43 -10.17 -2.26
N ALA A 165 -32.15 -11.45 -2.01
CA ALA A 165 -33.16 -12.51 -2.02
C ALA A 165 -34.00 -12.56 -0.72
N ALA A 166 -33.50 -12.01 0.38
CA ALA A 166 -34.23 -11.92 1.65
C ALA A 166 -35.17 -10.70 1.73
N ASN A 167 -35.00 -9.73 0.84
CA ASN A 167 -35.83 -8.52 0.73
C ASN A 167 -36.83 -8.58 -0.45
N ALA A 168 -36.95 -9.73 -1.11
CA ALA A 168 -37.91 -10.02 -2.18
C ALA A 168 -38.92 -11.05 -1.67
#